data_AF-A0A7X9U749-F1
#
_entry.id   AF-A0A7X9U749-F1
#
_cell.length_a   1.000
_cell.length_b   1.000
_cell.length_c   1.000
_cell.angle_alpha   90.00
_cell.angle_beta   90.00
_cell.angle_gamma   90.00
#
_symmetry.space_group_name_H-M   'P 1'
#
loop_
_entity.id
_entity.type
_entity.pdbx_description
1 polymer ?
#
loop_
_entity_poly.entity_id
_entity_poly.type
_entity_poly.pdbx_seq_one_letter_code
_entity_poly.pdbx_strand_id
1 'polypeptide(L)'
;MRLLLTLLLITLSGFAAAEEEKAELPPVDPAYNAEHPMVLVNQGSSIIAMNLPAYNSPNNVQVVYKIGNPDVAFLGFVRNAELITVKPLAFNIQHLMRGEEITITADIYEGDYQQGGSLIYSKKELVLDKQLYARELKELSESSQWQDYDMITLNGTERIYIHKIQKAPSYNHLIFVDLVNACMQKFRTSKRVPPENELTYKFINCGTLKPLYYNADDFKK
;
A
#
# COMPACT_ATOMS: atom_id res chain seq x y z
N MET A 1 -26.22 -24.40 -58.23
CA MET A 1 -26.36 -22.98 -57.82
C MET A 1 -27.56 -22.71 -56.91
N ARG A 2 -27.87 -23.62 -55.97
CA ARG A 2 -28.90 -23.42 -54.91
C ARG A 2 -28.43 -23.85 -53.51
N LEU A 3 -27.26 -24.47 -53.41
CA LEU A 3 -26.73 -25.00 -52.14
C LEU A 3 -25.69 -24.08 -51.47
N LEU A 4 -25.07 -23.16 -52.24
CA LEU A 4 -24.10 -22.21 -51.68
C LEU A 4 -24.76 -20.96 -51.05
N LEU A 5 -26.01 -20.64 -51.40
CA LEU A 5 -26.67 -19.44 -50.86
C LEU A 5 -27.34 -19.68 -49.49
N THR A 6 -27.64 -20.93 -49.13
CA THR A 6 -28.28 -21.26 -47.85
C THR A 6 -27.30 -21.41 -46.69
N LEU A 7 -26.01 -21.65 -46.97
CA LEU A 7 -25.00 -21.82 -45.92
C LEU A 7 -24.45 -20.48 -45.38
N LEU A 8 -24.68 -19.37 -46.08
CA LEU A 8 -24.15 -18.05 -45.70
C LEU A 8 -25.06 -17.27 -44.74
N LEU A 9 -26.28 -17.73 -44.47
CA LEU A 9 -27.26 -17.00 -43.65
C LEU A 9 -27.29 -17.41 -42.16
N ILE A 10 -26.53 -18.43 -41.73
CA ILE A 10 -26.64 -18.98 -40.37
C ILE A 10 -25.52 -18.50 -39.42
N THR A 11 -24.50 -17.79 -39.92
CA THR A 11 -23.35 -17.39 -39.07
C THR A 11 -23.45 -16.01 -38.44
N LEU A 12 -24.57 -15.28 -38.58
CA LEU A 12 -24.72 -13.90 -38.09
C LEU A 12 -25.48 -13.73 -36.77
N SER A 13 -26.00 -14.79 -36.17
CA SER A 13 -26.76 -14.72 -34.91
C SER A 13 -25.96 -15.33 -33.76
N GLY A 14 -25.02 -14.57 -33.20
CA GLY A 14 -24.21 -15.06 -32.08
C GLY A 14 -23.23 -14.07 -31.45
N PHE A 15 -23.40 -12.76 -31.60
CA PHE A 15 -22.73 -11.80 -30.71
C PHE A 15 -23.76 -11.24 -29.74
N ALA A 16 -24.22 -12.09 -28.82
CA ALA A 16 -24.71 -11.56 -27.56
C ALA A 16 -23.48 -11.01 -26.84
N ALA A 17 -23.33 -9.68 -26.83
CA ALA A 17 -22.46 -9.04 -25.86
C ALA A 17 -22.99 -9.46 -24.49
N ALA A 18 -22.30 -10.40 -23.84
CA ALA A 18 -22.42 -10.59 -22.41
C ALA A 18 -21.90 -9.29 -21.79
N GLU A 19 -22.81 -8.34 -21.59
CA GLU A 19 -22.57 -7.23 -20.71
C GLU A 19 -22.33 -7.88 -19.35
N GLU A 20 -21.05 -7.93 -18.97
CA GLU A 20 -20.62 -8.45 -17.68
C GLU A 20 -21.29 -7.55 -16.64
N GLU A 21 -22.44 -8.01 -16.14
CA GLU A 21 -23.19 -7.37 -15.08
C GLU A 21 -22.21 -7.23 -13.91
N LYS A 22 -21.62 -6.04 -13.76
CA LYS A 22 -20.70 -5.75 -12.67
C LYS A 22 -21.50 -5.96 -11.40
N ALA A 23 -21.32 -7.13 -10.78
CA ALA A 23 -21.92 -7.44 -9.50
C ALA A 23 -21.64 -6.26 -8.57
N GLU A 24 -22.71 -5.60 -8.08
CA GLU A 24 -22.56 -4.48 -7.16
C GLU A 24 -21.77 -4.97 -5.95
N LEU A 25 -20.64 -4.31 -5.67
CA LEU A 25 -19.86 -4.63 -4.49
C LEU A 25 -20.75 -4.45 -3.26
N PRO A 26 -20.68 -5.35 -2.27
CA PRO A 26 -21.44 -5.17 -1.04
C PRO A 26 -21.13 -3.79 -0.43
N PRO A 27 -22.07 -3.20 0.33
CA PRO A 27 -21.80 -1.95 1.04
C PRO A 27 -20.51 -2.04 1.87
N VAL A 28 -19.79 -0.92 2.00
CA VAL A 28 -18.65 -0.85 2.92
C VAL A 28 -19.14 -1.06 4.37
N ASP A 29 -18.36 -1.77 5.17
CA ASP A 29 -18.67 -1.99 6.59
C ASP A 29 -18.48 -0.67 7.38
N PRO A 30 -19.55 -0.12 8.01
CA PRO A 30 -19.47 1.12 8.76
C PRO A 30 -18.44 1.10 9.91
N ALA A 31 -18.08 -0.08 10.43
CA ALA A 31 -17.06 -0.20 11.47
C ALA A 31 -15.69 0.33 11.01
N TYR A 32 -15.42 0.29 9.71
CA TYR A 32 -14.19 0.83 9.12
C TYR A 32 -14.23 2.34 8.87
N ASN A 33 -15.28 3.07 9.27
CA ASN A 33 -15.31 4.52 9.19
C ASN A 33 -14.64 5.15 10.42
N ALA A 34 -13.32 5.34 10.37
CA ALA A 34 -12.51 5.79 11.49
C ALA A 34 -11.32 6.66 11.05
N GLU A 35 -10.56 7.17 12.01
CA GLU A 35 -9.24 7.75 11.73
C GLU A 35 -8.28 6.61 11.35
N HIS A 36 -7.71 6.70 10.14
CA HIS A 36 -6.72 5.77 9.63
C HIS A 36 -5.40 6.50 9.37
N PRO A 37 -4.54 6.65 10.39
CA PRO A 37 -3.28 7.36 10.25
C PRO A 37 -2.44 6.79 9.12
N MET A 38 -1.64 7.62 8.46
CA MET A 38 -0.79 7.19 7.36
C MET A 38 0.63 7.74 7.50
N VAL A 39 1.55 7.15 6.77
CA VAL A 39 2.87 7.70 6.51
C VAL A 39 3.00 8.06 5.04
N LEU A 40 3.68 9.16 4.75
CA LEU A 40 4.03 9.52 3.38
C LEU A 40 5.51 9.24 3.15
N VAL A 41 5.79 8.49 2.09
CA VAL A 41 7.15 8.20 1.64
C VAL A 41 7.32 8.70 0.21
N ASN A 42 8.50 9.23 -0.10
CA ASN A 42 8.83 9.68 -1.44
C ASN A 42 9.54 8.58 -2.24
N GLN A 43 9.12 8.39 -3.49
CA GLN A 43 9.90 7.68 -4.50
C GLN A 43 9.93 8.45 -5.82
N GLY A 44 11.11 8.95 -6.18
CA GLY A 44 11.28 9.81 -7.36
C GLY A 44 10.38 11.06 -7.29
N SER A 45 9.51 11.21 -8.28
CA SER A 45 8.50 12.29 -8.33
C SER A 45 7.14 11.90 -7.73
N SER A 46 7.02 10.70 -7.16
CA SER A 46 5.78 10.21 -6.55
C SER A 46 5.82 10.30 -5.03
N ILE A 47 4.66 10.58 -4.44
CA ILE A 47 4.42 10.40 -3.01
C ILE A 47 3.54 9.16 -2.86
N ILE A 48 3.93 8.28 -1.95
CA ILE A 48 3.22 7.04 -1.64
C ILE A 48 2.73 7.16 -0.20
N ALA A 49 1.44 6.94 0.00
CA ALA A 49 0.80 6.86 1.29
C ALA A 49 0.66 5.39 1.70
N MET A 50 1.02 5.09 2.94
CA MET A 50 0.72 3.80 3.55
C MET A 50 -0.04 4.05 4.85
N ASN A 51 -1.14 3.34 5.09
CA ASN A 51 -1.77 3.43 6.40
C ASN A 51 -0.85 2.85 7.49
N LEU A 52 -1.07 3.25 8.74
CA LEU A 52 -0.47 2.66 9.93
C LEU A 52 -1.39 1.54 10.44
N PRO A 53 -1.15 0.26 10.04
CA PRO A 53 -1.96 -0.85 10.46
C PRO A 53 -1.90 -1.10 11.97
N ALA A 54 -2.95 -1.72 12.51
CA ALA A 54 -2.98 -2.33 13.83
C ALA A 54 -3.62 -3.73 13.73
N TYR A 55 -3.48 -4.59 14.75
CA TYR A 55 -4.06 -5.94 14.68
C TYR A 55 -5.60 -5.98 14.66
N ASN A 56 -6.25 -4.95 15.21
CA ASN A 56 -7.68 -4.93 15.42
C ASN A 56 -8.37 -3.96 14.46
N SER A 57 -9.64 -4.25 14.18
CA SER A 57 -10.55 -3.30 13.53
C SER A 57 -10.55 -1.97 14.29
N PRO A 58 -10.56 -0.82 13.59
CA PRO A 58 -10.76 -0.66 12.14
C PRO A 58 -9.45 -0.56 11.32
N ASN A 59 -8.30 -0.75 11.95
CA ASN A 59 -6.97 -0.54 11.34
C ASN A 59 -6.27 -1.86 10.94
N ASN A 60 -6.99 -2.98 10.92
CA ASN A 60 -6.50 -4.32 10.58
C ASN A 60 -6.32 -4.56 9.08
N VAL A 61 -5.74 -3.59 8.38
CA VAL A 61 -5.50 -3.62 6.94
C VAL A 61 -4.16 -2.98 6.63
N GLN A 62 -3.44 -3.50 5.63
CA GLN A 62 -2.28 -2.88 5.02
C GLN A 62 -2.70 -2.38 3.65
N VAL A 63 -2.60 -1.07 3.43
CA VAL A 63 -2.99 -0.40 2.20
C VAL A 63 -1.89 0.58 1.82
N VAL A 64 -1.49 0.53 0.54
CA VAL A 64 -0.50 1.43 -0.04
C VAL A 64 -1.13 2.10 -1.27
N TYR A 65 -1.06 3.42 -1.32
CA TYR A 65 -1.64 4.24 -2.37
C TYR A 65 -0.62 5.23 -2.91
N LYS A 66 -0.74 5.58 -4.18
CA LYS A 66 -0.08 6.74 -4.75
C LYS A 66 -0.92 7.99 -4.50
N ILE A 67 -0.28 9.07 -4.08
CA ILE A 67 -0.92 10.40 -3.98
C ILE A 67 -0.98 11.03 -5.38
N GLY A 68 -2.17 11.53 -5.74
CA GLY A 68 -2.44 12.21 -7.00
C GLY A 68 -1.92 13.65 -7.00
N ASN A 69 -1.24 14.03 -8.09
CA ASN A 69 -0.87 15.40 -8.45
C ASN A 69 -0.39 16.30 -7.28
N PRO A 70 0.61 15.87 -6.47
CA PRO A 70 1.12 16.73 -5.41
C PRO A 70 1.78 17.97 -5.99
N ASP A 71 1.50 19.13 -5.41
CA ASP A 71 2.19 20.37 -5.75
C ASP A 71 3.70 20.27 -5.44
N VAL A 72 4.51 21.09 -6.11
CA VAL A 72 5.98 21.03 -6.01
C VAL A 72 6.47 21.29 -4.58
N ALA A 73 5.78 22.16 -3.83
CA ALA A 73 6.16 22.48 -2.46
C ALA A 73 5.92 21.28 -1.53
N PHE A 74 4.77 20.62 -1.67
CA PHE A 74 4.42 19.42 -0.91
C PHE A 74 5.32 18.24 -1.26
N LEU A 75 5.62 18.02 -2.54
CA LEU A 75 6.58 17.00 -2.97
C LEU A 75 7.98 17.28 -2.39
N GLY A 76 8.44 18.53 -2.45
CA GLY A 76 9.72 18.94 -1.88
C GLY A 76 9.79 18.71 -0.38
N PHE A 77 8.72 19.04 0.34
CA PHE A 77 8.58 18.80 1.78
C PHE A 77 8.68 17.30 2.11
N VAL A 78 7.85 16.46 1.51
CA VAL A 78 7.84 15.01 1.80
C VAL A 78 9.17 14.35 1.44
N ARG A 79 9.86 14.82 0.38
CA ARG A 79 11.16 14.28 -0.02
C ARG A 79 12.28 14.56 1.00
N ASN A 80 12.21 15.69 1.71
CA ASN A 80 13.30 16.15 2.57
C ASN A 80 13.09 15.80 4.05
N ALA A 81 11.89 15.36 4.43
CA ALA A 81 11.60 14.94 5.80
C ALA A 81 12.02 13.49 6.04
N GLU A 82 12.45 13.19 7.28
CA GLU A 82 12.77 11.83 7.71
C GLU A 82 11.51 10.96 7.88
N LEU A 83 10.47 11.54 8.45
CA LEU A 83 9.17 10.89 8.66
C LEU A 83 8.07 11.93 8.47
N ILE A 84 7.05 11.56 7.70
CA ILE A 84 5.81 12.32 7.60
C ILE A 84 4.67 11.44 8.06
N THR A 85 3.91 11.92 9.03
CA THR A 85 2.66 11.28 9.45
C THR A 85 1.45 12.11 9.05
N VAL A 86 0.38 11.42 8.69
CA VAL A 86 -0.90 11.98 8.27
C VAL A 86 -1.93 11.57 9.30
N LYS A 87 -2.61 12.57 9.87
CA LYS A 87 -3.76 12.37 10.74
C LYS A 87 -5.02 12.79 9.98
N PRO A 88 -5.73 11.85 9.32
CA PRO A 88 -6.92 12.18 8.56
C PRO A 88 -8.15 12.38 9.46
N LEU A 89 -9.13 13.12 8.95
CA LEU A 89 -10.50 12.99 9.41
C LEU A 89 -11.00 11.56 9.14
N ALA A 90 -12.02 11.13 9.88
CA ALA A 90 -12.57 9.79 9.71
C ALA A 90 -13.10 9.56 8.28
N PHE A 91 -12.76 8.41 7.70
CA PHE A 91 -13.26 7.94 6.41
C PHE A 91 -13.30 6.41 6.42
N ASN A 92 -13.98 5.79 5.46
CA ASN A 92 -14.02 4.33 5.38
C ASN A 92 -12.86 3.76 4.55
N ILE A 93 -11.87 3.14 5.21
CA ILE A 93 -10.69 2.59 4.52
C ILE A 93 -11.00 1.46 3.53
N GLN A 94 -12.19 0.87 3.57
CA GLN A 94 -12.56 -0.15 2.58
C GLN A 94 -12.69 0.42 1.16
N HIS A 95 -12.97 1.71 0.99
CA HIS A 95 -12.87 2.37 -0.32
C HIS A 95 -11.46 2.22 -0.89
N LEU A 96 -10.45 2.42 -0.04
CA LEU A 96 -9.07 2.20 -0.42
C LEU A 96 -8.78 0.72 -0.69
N MET A 97 -9.36 -0.22 0.04
CA MET A 97 -9.17 -1.65 -0.28
C MET A 97 -9.78 -2.07 -1.62
N ARG A 98 -10.83 -1.37 -2.07
CA ARG A 98 -11.52 -1.61 -3.35
C ARG A 98 -10.83 -0.97 -4.55
N GLY A 99 -9.74 -0.23 -4.33
CA GLY A 99 -9.02 0.45 -5.40
C GLY A 99 -9.67 1.76 -5.84
N GLU A 100 -10.61 2.29 -5.05
CA GLU A 100 -11.29 3.54 -5.36
C GLU A 100 -10.33 4.73 -5.18
N GLU A 101 -10.48 5.72 -6.05
CA GLU A 101 -9.87 7.04 -5.87
C GLU A 101 -10.76 7.85 -4.93
N ILE A 102 -10.18 8.36 -3.85
CA ILE A 102 -10.88 9.21 -2.89
C ILE A 102 -10.03 10.42 -2.52
N THR A 103 -10.69 11.49 -2.10
CA THR A 103 -10.03 12.63 -1.46
C THR A 103 -10.30 12.58 0.04
N ILE A 104 -9.24 12.63 0.84
CA ILE A 104 -9.33 12.73 2.30
C ILE A 104 -8.86 14.10 2.76
N THR A 105 -9.44 14.60 3.86
CA THR A 105 -8.94 15.80 4.54
C THR A 105 -8.11 15.37 5.74
N ALA A 106 -6.90 15.92 5.88
CA ALA A 106 -5.98 15.51 6.94
C ALA A 106 -5.08 16.65 7.45
N ASP A 107 -4.65 16.52 8.69
CA ASP A 107 -3.51 17.26 9.22
C ASP A 107 -2.22 16.48 8.89
N ILE A 108 -1.18 17.19 8.45
CA ILE A 108 0.12 16.62 8.03
C ILE A 108 1.20 17.08 8.99
N TYR A 109 1.94 16.12 9.53
CA TYR A 109 2.98 16.34 10.52
C TYR A 109 4.36 15.92 9.99
N GLU A 110 5.37 16.69 10.31
CA GLU A 110 6.77 16.25 10.25
C GLU A 110 7.13 15.54 11.56
N GLY A 111 7.56 14.29 11.46
CA GLY A 111 7.70 13.36 12.58
C GLY A 111 6.40 12.59 12.89
N ASP A 112 6.42 11.87 14.01
CA ASP A 112 5.26 11.12 14.51
C ASP A 112 4.33 12.04 15.29
N TYR A 113 3.11 12.25 14.79
CA TYR A 113 2.10 13.11 15.43
C TYR A 113 1.70 12.63 16.84
N GLN A 114 1.85 11.34 17.15
CA GLN A 114 1.58 10.80 18.49
C GLN A 114 2.72 11.07 19.47
N GLN A 115 3.92 11.35 18.97
CA GLN A 115 5.13 11.60 19.75
C GLN A 115 5.60 13.06 19.66
N GLY A 116 4.70 13.99 19.38
CA GLY A 116 5.01 15.42 19.35
C GLY A 116 5.57 15.94 18.03
N GLY A 117 5.30 15.26 16.92
CA GLY A 117 5.59 15.76 15.57
C GLY A 117 5.03 17.17 15.33
N SER A 118 5.67 17.90 14.42
CA SER A 118 5.32 19.29 14.12
C SER A 118 4.23 19.36 13.06
N LEU A 119 3.11 20.03 13.37
CA LEU A 119 2.04 20.27 12.40
C LEU A 119 2.53 21.22 11.30
N ILE A 120 2.54 20.75 10.05
CA ILE A 120 2.99 21.54 8.89
C ILE A 120 1.81 22.02 8.04
N TYR A 121 0.83 21.16 7.82
CA TYR A 121 -0.40 21.51 7.11
C TYR A 121 -1.60 21.10 7.95
N SER A 122 -2.57 22.00 8.12
CA SER A 122 -3.86 21.66 8.71
C SER A 122 -4.94 21.54 7.66
N LYS A 123 -5.81 20.52 7.78
CA LYS A 123 -6.95 20.26 6.90
C LYS A 123 -6.58 20.27 5.40
N LYS A 124 -5.42 19.73 5.04
CA LYS A 124 -5.01 19.57 3.65
C LYS A 124 -5.81 18.44 3.01
N GLU A 125 -6.30 18.68 1.80
CA GLU A 125 -6.87 17.62 0.97
C GLU A 125 -5.76 16.79 0.32
N LEU A 126 -5.87 15.47 0.42
CA LEU A 126 -4.99 14.51 -0.24
C LEU A 126 -5.83 13.62 -1.16
N VAL A 127 -5.47 13.61 -2.45
CA VAL A 127 -6.06 12.70 -3.43
C VAL A 127 -5.31 11.37 -3.36
N LEU A 128 -5.99 10.32 -2.92
CA LEU A 128 -5.50 8.94 -2.93
C LEU A 128 -5.88 8.34 -4.29
N ASP A 129 -5.00 8.54 -5.28
CA ASP A 129 -5.24 8.33 -6.72
C ASP A 129 -5.26 6.84 -7.10
N LYS A 130 -4.20 6.10 -6.77
CA LYS A 130 -4.03 4.72 -7.26
C LYS A 130 -3.64 3.77 -6.16
N GLN A 131 -4.41 2.70 -5.99
CA GLN A 131 -4.03 1.57 -5.14
C GLN A 131 -2.78 0.88 -5.71
N LEU A 132 -1.78 0.71 -4.85
CA LEU A 132 -0.57 -0.05 -5.13
C LEU A 132 -0.59 -1.41 -4.41
N TYR A 133 -1.23 -1.48 -3.25
CA TYR A 133 -1.36 -2.71 -2.45
C TYR A 133 -2.56 -2.61 -1.50
N ALA A 134 -3.22 -3.73 -1.27
CA ALA A 134 -4.21 -3.88 -0.21
C ALA A 134 -4.22 -5.32 0.32
N ARG A 135 -4.23 -5.47 1.64
CA ARG A 135 -4.31 -6.76 2.34
C ARG A 135 -4.99 -6.57 3.69
N GLU A 136 -5.88 -7.47 4.05
CA GLU A 136 -6.39 -7.55 5.42
C GLU A 136 -5.41 -8.32 6.32
N LEU A 137 -5.31 -7.90 7.59
CA LEU A 137 -4.55 -8.60 8.61
C LEU A 137 -5.35 -9.76 9.23
N LYS A 138 -5.87 -10.64 8.37
CA LYS A 138 -6.54 -11.88 8.76
C LYS A 138 -5.59 -13.07 8.61
N GLU A 139 -5.80 -14.10 9.45
CA GLU A 139 -5.07 -15.37 9.39
C GLU A 139 -3.54 -15.20 9.35
N LEU A 140 -3.03 -14.33 10.23
CA LEU A 140 -1.60 -14.01 10.28
C LEU A 140 -0.76 -15.23 10.65
N SER A 141 0.38 -15.39 9.98
CA SER A 141 1.38 -16.39 10.34
C SER A 141 1.96 -16.13 11.73
N GLU A 142 2.45 -17.18 12.38
CA GLU A 142 3.14 -17.06 13.66
C GLU A 142 4.42 -16.21 13.53
N SER A 143 4.70 -15.39 14.54
CA SER A 143 5.93 -14.62 14.64
C SER A 143 7.15 -15.55 14.59
N SER A 144 8.02 -15.35 13.60
CA SER A 144 9.20 -16.20 13.42
C SER A 144 10.41 -15.41 12.91
N GLN A 145 11.56 -16.07 12.83
CA GLN A 145 12.74 -15.52 12.15
C GLN A 145 12.60 -15.53 10.62
N TRP A 146 11.57 -16.17 10.07
CA TRP A 146 11.28 -16.12 8.65
C TRP A 146 10.41 -14.90 8.34
N GLN A 147 10.97 -13.98 7.58
CA GLN A 147 10.31 -12.77 7.12
C GLN A 147 9.82 -12.99 5.70
N ASP A 148 8.60 -12.55 5.41
CA ASP A 148 7.94 -12.72 4.11
C ASP A 148 7.44 -11.35 3.63
N TYR A 149 7.68 -11.05 2.36
CA TYR A 149 7.40 -9.75 1.74
C TYR A 149 6.56 -9.93 0.48
N ASP A 150 5.52 -9.14 0.35
CA ASP A 150 4.86 -8.96 -0.94
C ASP A 150 5.63 -7.92 -1.76
N MET A 151 5.59 -8.07 -3.08
CA MET A 151 6.28 -7.19 -4.02
C MET A 151 5.25 -6.36 -4.80
N ILE A 152 5.39 -5.05 -4.73
CA ILE A 152 4.59 -4.06 -5.45
C ILE A 152 5.39 -3.60 -6.66
N THR A 153 4.82 -3.71 -7.86
CA THR A 153 5.45 -3.21 -9.09
C THR A 153 5.03 -1.77 -9.34
N LEU A 154 5.99 -0.83 -9.35
CA LEU A 154 5.72 0.58 -9.66
C LEU A 154 5.79 0.81 -11.18
N ASN A 155 6.95 0.55 -11.77
CA ASN A 155 7.23 0.65 -13.20
C ASN A 155 8.49 -0.16 -13.53
N GLY A 156 8.60 -0.75 -14.73
CA GLY A 156 9.83 -1.41 -15.19
C GLY A 156 10.45 -2.36 -14.15
N THR A 157 11.61 -1.98 -13.61
CA THR A 157 12.39 -2.68 -12.57
C THR A 157 12.16 -2.15 -11.15
N GLU A 158 11.44 -1.05 -10.99
CA GLU A 158 11.13 -0.40 -9.71
C GLU A 158 10.10 -1.20 -8.91
N ARG A 159 10.48 -1.58 -7.69
CA ARG A 159 9.65 -2.35 -6.76
C ARG A 159 9.59 -1.69 -5.39
N ILE A 160 8.48 -1.92 -4.68
CA ILE A 160 8.43 -1.77 -3.23
C ILE A 160 8.18 -3.15 -2.62
N TYR A 161 8.98 -3.52 -1.64
CA TYR A 161 8.75 -4.70 -0.82
C TYR A 161 8.07 -4.25 0.47
N ILE A 162 6.92 -4.86 0.76
CA ILE A 162 6.13 -4.62 1.96
C ILE A 162 6.15 -5.87 2.83
N HIS A 163 6.54 -5.72 4.10
CA HIS A 163 6.54 -6.84 5.04
C HIS A 163 5.11 -7.32 5.29
N LYS A 164 4.89 -8.63 5.17
CA LYS A 164 3.63 -9.26 5.55
C LYS A 164 3.61 -9.40 7.05
N ILE A 165 2.96 -8.43 7.71
CA ILE A 165 2.83 -8.42 9.17
C ILE A 165 2.34 -9.79 9.66
N GLN A 166 3.07 -10.31 10.64
CA GLN A 166 2.81 -11.59 11.31
C GLN A 166 2.11 -11.31 12.65
N LYS A 167 1.69 -12.36 13.38
CA LYS A 167 1.27 -12.19 14.78
C LYS A 167 2.38 -11.55 15.61
N ALA A 168 2.01 -10.90 16.71
CA ALA A 168 2.99 -10.23 17.58
C ALA A 168 4.01 -11.24 18.16
N PRO A 169 5.28 -10.84 18.35
CA PRO A 169 5.85 -9.57 17.93
C PRO A 169 6.10 -9.53 16.41
N SER A 170 5.87 -8.37 15.79
CA SER A 170 6.12 -8.16 14.36
C SER A 170 6.62 -6.73 14.10
N TYR A 171 6.52 -6.26 12.87
CA TYR A 171 6.87 -4.91 12.46
C TYR A 171 6.24 -4.59 11.10
N ASN A 172 6.04 -3.31 10.83
CA ASN A 172 5.70 -2.77 9.53
C ASN A 172 6.97 -2.25 8.84
N HIS A 173 7.19 -2.62 7.58
CA HIS A 173 8.40 -2.22 6.86
C HIS A 173 8.16 -2.14 5.36
N LEU A 174 8.57 -1.02 4.77
CA LEU A 174 8.58 -0.76 3.33
C LEU A 174 10.01 -0.43 2.91
N ILE A 175 10.44 -1.05 1.81
CA ILE A 175 11.72 -0.75 1.17
C ILE A 175 11.54 -0.70 -0.35
N PHE A 176 12.09 0.35 -0.96
CA PHE A 176 12.18 0.47 -2.40
C PHE A 176 13.41 -0.27 -2.92
N VAL A 177 13.26 -0.94 -4.06
CA VAL A 177 14.36 -1.57 -4.79
C VAL A 177 14.16 -1.38 -6.29
N ASP A 178 15.15 -0.82 -6.96
CA ASP A 178 15.28 -0.88 -8.42
C ASP A 178 16.06 -2.13 -8.80
N LEU A 179 15.36 -3.13 -9.35
CA LEU A 179 15.90 -4.47 -9.55
C LEU A 179 16.94 -4.52 -10.66
N VAL A 180 18.13 -5.00 -10.28
CA VAL A 180 19.19 -5.41 -11.22
C VAL A 180 19.36 -6.93 -11.23
N ASN A 181 19.01 -7.59 -10.13
CA ASN A 181 19.07 -9.05 -9.96
C ASN A 181 17.75 -9.61 -9.40
N ALA A 182 17.64 -10.94 -9.38
CA ALA A 182 16.57 -11.61 -8.64
C ALA A 182 16.67 -11.27 -7.13
N CYS A 183 15.53 -10.96 -6.53
CA CYS A 183 15.46 -10.60 -5.11
C CYS A 183 14.56 -11.58 -4.36
N MET A 184 14.99 -12.01 -3.18
CA MET A 184 14.22 -12.94 -2.36
C MET A 184 13.12 -12.20 -1.59
N GLN A 185 11.88 -12.67 -1.73
CA GLN A 185 10.75 -12.19 -0.94
C GLN A 185 10.68 -12.83 0.45
N LYS A 186 11.34 -13.97 0.65
CA LYS A 186 11.34 -14.69 1.92
C LYS A 186 12.76 -15.02 2.36
N PHE A 187 13.11 -14.62 3.57
CA PHE A 187 14.46 -14.83 4.11
C PHE A 187 14.44 -14.95 5.64
N ARG A 188 15.53 -15.50 6.18
CA ARG A 188 15.72 -15.65 7.62
C ARG A 188 16.52 -14.49 8.20
N THR A 189 16.10 -14.02 9.38
CA THR A 189 16.74 -12.96 10.16
C THR A 189 17.25 -13.46 11.51
N SER A 190 18.07 -12.65 12.18
CA SER A 190 18.68 -12.97 13.48
C SER A 190 17.65 -13.09 14.59
N LYS A 191 16.58 -12.28 14.54
CA LYS A 191 15.49 -12.21 15.52
C LYS A 191 14.14 -12.18 14.83
N ARG A 192 13.08 -12.42 15.61
CA ARG A 192 11.68 -12.29 15.17
C ARG A 192 11.33 -10.87 14.72
N VAL A 193 11.88 -9.88 15.43
CA VAL A 193 11.88 -8.47 15.06
C VAL A 193 13.34 -8.04 14.90
N PRO A 194 13.90 -8.11 13.69
CA PRO A 194 15.25 -7.65 13.40
C PRO A 194 15.32 -6.12 13.33
N PRO A 195 16.49 -5.51 13.58
CA PRO A 195 16.66 -4.08 13.34
C PRO A 195 16.60 -3.75 11.83
N GLU A 196 16.20 -2.53 11.48
CA GLU A 196 16.01 -2.08 10.10
C GLU A 196 17.27 -2.26 9.23
N ASN A 197 18.47 -2.02 9.79
CA ASN A 197 19.72 -2.18 9.07
C ASN A 197 19.98 -3.64 8.65
N GLU A 198 19.55 -4.63 9.44
CA GLU A 198 19.61 -6.04 9.05
C GLU A 198 18.66 -6.29 7.87
N LEU A 199 17.44 -5.74 7.92
CA LEU A 199 16.46 -5.87 6.83
C LEU A 199 17.02 -5.26 5.54
N THR A 200 17.57 -4.06 5.59
CA THR A 200 18.19 -3.39 4.43
C THR A 200 19.31 -4.25 3.83
N TYR A 201 20.15 -4.85 4.68
CA TYR A 201 21.22 -5.74 4.23
C TYR A 201 20.70 -6.97 3.48
N LYS A 202 19.50 -7.48 3.79
CA LYS A 202 18.91 -8.61 3.06
C LYS A 202 18.57 -8.27 1.59
N PHE A 203 18.38 -6.98 1.28
CA PHE A 203 18.07 -6.49 -0.05
C PHE A 203 19.29 -5.96 -0.83
N ILE A 204 20.49 -5.92 -0.23
CA ILE A 204 21.66 -5.23 -0.82
C ILE A 204 22.10 -5.79 -2.18
N ASN A 205 21.86 -7.07 -2.45
CA ASN A 205 22.22 -7.71 -3.72
C ASN A 205 21.13 -7.61 -4.79
N CYS A 206 19.96 -7.05 -4.46
CA CYS A 206 18.82 -6.98 -5.38
C CYS A 206 18.96 -5.85 -6.40
N GLY A 207 19.65 -4.77 -6.04
CA GLY A 207 19.86 -3.59 -6.87
C GLY A 207 19.99 -2.32 -6.05
N THR A 208 19.65 -1.17 -6.63
CA THR A 208 19.63 0.11 -5.89
C THR A 208 18.47 0.11 -4.93
N LEU A 209 18.72 0.42 -3.66
CA LEU A 209 17.69 0.38 -2.61
C LEU A 209 17.53 1.71 -1.89
N LYS A 210 16.34 1.92 -1.32
CA LYS A 210 16.02 3.05 -0.43
C LYS A 210 15.06 2.55 0.64
N PRO A 211 15.47 2.48 1.93
CA PRO A 211 14.54 2.27 3.03
C PRO A 211 13.47 3.36 3.00
N LEU A 212 12.20 2.97 3.14
CA LEU A 212 11.08 3.91 3.07
C LEU A 212 10.41 4.10 4.42
N TYR A 213 10.21 3.02 5.17
CA TYR A 213 9.55 3.08 6.47
C TYR A 213 9.82 1.82 7.28
N TYR A 214 10.04 1.97 8.58
CA TYR A 214 10.15 0.87 9.54
C TYR A 214 9.49 1.25 10.87
N ASN A 215 8.63 0.38 11.39
CA ASN A 215 8.02 0.52 12.72
C ASN A 215 7.76 -0.85 13.34
N ALA A 216 8.45 -1.13 14.44
CA ALA A 216 8.21 -2.31 15.26
C ALA A 216 7.46 -2.00 16.56
N ASP A 217 7.36 -0.73 16.93
CA ASP A 217 6.88 -0.31 18.24
C ASP A 217 5.38 -0.59 18.39
N ASP A 218 4.61 -0.40 17.33
CA ASP A 218 3.16 -0.67 17.30
C ASP A 218 2.83 -2.17 17.27
N PHE A 219 3.84 -3.03 17.08
CA PHE A 219 3.70 -4.48 16.91
C PHE A 219 4.40 -5.28 18.02
N LYS A 220 4.68 -4.61 19.15
CA LYS A 220 5.16 -5.25 20.38
C LYS A 220 4.04 -6.09 21.03
N LYS A 221 4.43 -7.04 21.88
CA LYS A 221 3.51 -7.78 22.76
C LYS A 221 3.38 -7.06 24.10
#